data_AF-O30923-F1
#
_entry.id   AF-O30923-F1
#
_cell.length_a   1.000
_cell.length_b   1.000
_cell.length_c   1.000
_cell.angle_alpha   90.00
_cell.angle_beta   90.00
_cell.angle_gamma   90.00
#
_symmetry.space_group_name_H-M   'P 1'
#
loop_
_entity.id
_entity.type
_entity.pdbx_description
1 polymer ?
#
loop_
_entity_poly.entity_id
_entity_poly.type
_entity_poly.pdbx_seq_one_letter_code
_entity_poly.pdbx_strand_id
1 'polypeptide(L)'
;MKKSRKALSLLLAGVLGTTLFATSVVAAACDNEEKPTPEQDAQKALEAENNKVQLDVEGKDKKEAKTVKPQDVKHSGYDNSKYVLTVDKVEAKGTSLKVTYTLKSKDGAVSKAFEKTIDGFKAEAPAQDAQKALEAENNKVQLDVEGKDKKEAKTVKPQDVKHSGYDNSKYVLTVDKVEAKGTSLKVTYTLKSKDGAVSKAFEKTIDGFKAEAPAQDAQKALEAENNKVQLDVEGKDKKEAKTVKPQDVKHSGYDNSKYVLTVDKVEAKGTSLKVTYTLKSKDGAVSKAFEKTIDGFKAEAPAQDAQKALEAENNKVQLDVEGKDKKEAKTVKPQDVKHSGYDNSKYVLTVDKVEAKGTSLKVTYTLKSKDGAVSKAFEKTIDGFKAEAPAQDAQKALEAENNKVQLDVEGKDKKEAKTVKPQDVKHSGYDNSKYVLTVDKVEAKGTSLKVTYTLKSKDGAVSKAFEKTIDGFKAEA
;
A
#
# COMPACT_ATOMS: atom_id res chain seq x y z
N MET A 1 1.59 -11.18 5.92
CA MET A 1 0.54 -10.40 6.62
C MET A 1 -0.02 -11.25 7.74
N LYS A 2 0.15 -10.81 9.00
CA LYS A 2 -0.38 -11.45 10.22
C LYS A 2 -1.86 -11.09 10.39
N LYS A 3 -2.74 -12.06 10.64
CA LYS A 3 -3.95 -11.88 11.47
C LYS A 3 -4.27 -13.20 12.21
N SER A 4 -3.89 -13.24 13.48
CA SER A 4 -4.47 -14.11 14.51
C SER A 4 -5.70 -13.42 15.12
N ARG A 5 -6.65 -14.21 15.63
CA ARG A 5 -7.78 -13.88 16.54
C ARG A 5 -8.71 -15.12 16.51
N LYS A 6 -9.21 -15.74 17.58
CA LYS A 6 -9.31 -15.44 19.02
C LYS A 6 -9.45 -16.77 19.78
N ALA A 7 -8.85 -16.84 20.96
CA ALA A 7 -9.23 -17.77 22.00
C ALA A 7 -10.58 -17.33 22.62
N LEU A 8 -11.40 -18.28 23.04
CA LEU A 8 -12.50 -18.05 23.98
C LEU A 8 -12.48 -19.20 25.00
N SER A 9 -11.88 -18.91 26.15
CA SER A 9 -12.09 -19.64 27.40
C SER A 9 -13.12 -18.84 28.19
N LEU A 10 -14.15 -19.50 28.71
CA LEU A 10 -14.85 -19.03 29.91
C LEU A 10 -15.47 -20.23 30.62
N LEU A 11 -14.95 -20.50 31.82
CA LEU A 11 -15.63 -21.21 32.90
C LEU A 11 -16.99 -20.53 33.19
N LEU A 12 -17.97 -21.31 33.66
CA LEU A 12 -18.53 -21.12 35.01
C LEU A 12 -19.50 -22.26 35.38
N ALA A 13 -19.27 -22.80 36.57
CA ALA A 13 -20.20 -23.65 37.29
C ALA A 13 -21.49 -22.89 37.66
N GLY A 14 -22.59 -23.61 37.73
CA GLY A 14 -23.89 -23.07 38.15
C GLY A 14 -24.75 -24.16 38.76
N VAL A 15 -24.48 -24.47 40.02
CA VAL A 15 -25.42 -25.08 40.95
C VAL A 15 -26.57 -24.08 41.13
N LEU A 16 -27.81 -24.50 40.85
CA LEU A 16 -29.01 -23.83 41.35
C LEU A 16 -30.00 -24.89 41.81
N GLY A 17 -29.95 -25.15 43.11
CA GLY A 17 -31.09 -25.68 43.85
C GLY A 17 -32.17 -24.60 43.96
N THR A 18 -33.41 -25.03 43.85
CA THR A 18 -34.58 -24.22 44.15
C THR A 18 -35.00 -24.50 45.59
N THR A 19 -34.79 -23.49 46.42
CA THR A 19 -35.36 -23.29 47.74
C THR A 19 -36.87 -23.04 47.65
N LEU A 20 -37.64 -23.61 48.57
CA LEU A 20 -38.92 -23.04 49.00
C LEU A 20 -39.16 -23.33 50.48
N PHE A 21 -38.83 -22.30 51.27
CA PHE A 21 -39.45 -21.81 52.51
C PHE A 21 -40.04 -22.83 53.50
N ALA A 22 -39.25 -23.13 54.53
CA ALA A 22 -39.77 -23.50 55.84
C ALA A 22 -40.11 -22.22 56.63
N THR A 23 -41.37 -21.80 56.59
CA THR A 23 -41.95 -20.88 57.58
C THR A 23 -42.54 -21.71 58.72
N SER A 24 -41.92 -21.57 59.89
CA SER A 24 -42.40 -22.05 61.18
C SER A 24 -43.78 -21.45 61.49
N VAL A 25 -44.81 -22.29 61.54
CA VAL A 25 -46.01 -22.03 62.32
C VAL A 25 -45.93 -22.96 63.53
N VAL A 26 -45.73 -22.37 64.71
CA VAL A 26 -46.06 -23.03 65.97
C VAL A 26 -47.58 -23.19 65.97
N ALA A 27 -48.06 -24.36 65.57
CA ALA A 27 -49.42 -24.79 65.84
C ALA A 27 -49.37 -25.64 67.10
N ALA A 28 -50.14 -25.22 68.10
CA ALA A 28 -50.40 -25.97 69.31
C ALA A 28 -50.81 -27.41 68.97
N ALA A 29 -50.33 -28.35 69.78
CA ALA A 29 -50.91 -29.67 69.89
C ALA A 29 -52.40 -29.51 70.22
N CYS A 30 -53.23 -29.68 69.20
CA CYS A 30 -54.55 -30.25 69.29
C CYS A 30 -54.48 -31.51 68.44
N ASP A 31 -54.65 -32.66 69.10
CA ASP A 31 -54.75 -33.97 68.47
C ASP A 31 -55.70 -33.91 67.28
N ASN A 32 -55.14 -34.05 66.08
CA ASN A 32 -55.86 -34.46 64.89
C ASN A 32 -54.89 -35.32 64.08
N GLU A 33 -54.82 -36.60 64.45
CA GLU A 33 -54.46 -37.63 63.48
C GLU A 33 -55.49 -37.58 62.36
N GLU A 34 -55.19 -36.81 61.31
CA GLU A 34 -55.94 -36.87 60.06
C GLU A 34 -55.74 -38.27 59.51
N LYS A 35 -56.73 -39.14 59.78
CA LYS A 35 -56.74 -40.54 59.37
C LYS A 35 -56.45 -40.58 57.86
N PRO A 36 -55.42 -41.31 57.40
CA PRO A 36 -55.08 -41.35 55.99
C PRO A 36 -56.33 -41.70 55.19
N THR A 37 -56.54 -40.95 54.11
CA THR A 37 -57.65 -41.25 53.21
C THR A 37 -57.44 -42.65 52.61
N PRO A 38 -58.52 -43.40 52.28
CA PRO A 38 -58.41 -44.72 51.66
C PRO A 38 -57.48 -44.75 50.44
N GLU A 39 -57.38 -43.63 49.72
CA GLU A 39 -56.47 -43.46 48.58
C GLU A 39 -54.98 -43.34 49.01
N GLN A 40 -54.67 -42.62 50.09
CA GLN A 40 -53.31 -42.52 50.63
C GLN A 40 -52.81 -43.85 51.21
N ASP A 41 -53.69 -44.60 51.87
CA ASP A 41 -53.36 -45.96 52.36
C ASP A 41 -53.12 -46.92 51.21
N ALA A 42 -53.91 -46.83 50.13
CA ALA A 42 -53.72 -47.63 48.93
C ALA A 42 -52.43 -47.25 48.16
N GLN A 43 -52.01 -45.98 48.17
CA GLN A 43 -50.72 -45.56 47.63
C GLN A 43 -49.54 -46.07 48.46
N LYS A 44 -49.62 -46.04 49.79
CA LYS A 44 -48.61 -46.66 50.68
C LYS A 44 -48.53 -48.17 50.50
N ALA A 45 -49.66 -48.83 50.24
CA ALA A 45 -49.69 -50.26 49.92
C ALA A 45 -48.96 -50.58 48.61
N LEU A 46 -49.12 -49.75 47.56
CA LEU A 46 -48.35 -49.88 46.32
C LEU A 46 -46.84 -49.72 46.54
N GLU A 47 -46.41 -48.80 47.41
CA GLU A 47 -44.99 -48.62 47.74
C GLU A 47 -44.42 -49.81 48.51
N ALA A 48 -45.15 -50.32 49.50
CA ALA A 48 -44.75 -51.51 50.25
C ALA A 48 -44.64 -52.74 49.33
N GLU A 49 -45.55 -52.85 48.36
CA GLU A 49 -45.54 -53.94 47.39
C GLU A 49 -44.43 -53.81 46.36
N ASN A 50 -44.14 -52.58 45.91
CA ASN A 50 -43.04 -52.27 45.00
C ASN A 50 -41.68 -52.74 45.55
N ASN A 51 -41.48 -52.66 46.87
CA ASN A 51 -40.24 -53.14 47.50
C ASN A 51 -40.01 -54.64 47.31
N LYS A 52 -41.07 -55.42 47.11
CA LYS A 52 -41.00 -56.87 46.86
C LYS A 52 -40.80 -57.24 45.38
N VAL A 53 -41.08 -56.32 44.46
CA VAL A 53 -40.93 -56.55 43.02
C VAL A 53 -39.49 -56.91 42.68
N GLN A 54 -39.29 -58.02 41.97
CA GLN A 54 -38.01 -58.42 41.40
C GLN A 54 -38.12 -58.35 39.89
N LEU A 55 -37.11 -57.75 39.24
CA LEU A 55 -37.02 -57.67 37.79
C LEU A 55 -35.74 -58.37 37.32
N ASP A 56 -35.83 -59.11 36.23
CA ASP A 56 -34.67 -59.74 35.60
C ASP A 56 -34.84 -59.92 34.09
N VAL A 57 -33.73 -60.18 33.39
CA VAL A 57 -33.73 -60.53 31.96
C VAL A 57 -32.96 -61.83 31.78
N GLU A 58 -33.61 -62.81 31.15
CA GLU A 58 -33.03 -64.12 30.93
C GLU A 58 -31.76 -64.03 30.06
N GLY A 59 -30.66 -64.60 30.55
CA GLY A 59 -29.36 -64.58 29.87
C GLY A 59 -28.73 -63.20 29.76
N LYS A 60 -29.01 -62.29 30.72
CA LYS A 60 -28.46 -60.92 30.73
C LYS A 60 -26.93 -60.87 30.64
N ASP A 61 -26.22 -61.84 31.23
CA ASP A 61 -24.76 -61.99 31.19
C ASP A 61 -24.21 -62.17 29.77
N LYS A 62 -25.04 -62.58 28.81
CA LYS A 62 -24.68 -62.79 27.40
C LYS A 62 -25.26 -61.73 26.45
N LYS A 63 -26.13 -60.86 26.94
CA LYS A 63 -26.83 -59.83 26.16
C LYS A 63 -26.29 -58.44 26.49
N GLU A 64 -26.22 -57.56 25.49
CA GLU A 64 -25.94 -56.14 25.71
C GLU A 64 -27.24 -55.43 26.12
N ALA A 65 -27.19 -54.56 27.14
CA ALA A 65 -28.38 -53.89 27.68
C ALA A 65 -29.18 -53.13 26.60
N LYS A 66 -28.51 -52.55 25.59
CA LYS A 66 -29.16 -51.83 24.47
C LYS A 66 -30.06 -52.69 23.58
N THR A 67 -29.94 -54.01 23.66
CA THR A 67 -30.72 -54.96 22.84
C THR A 67 -32.01 -55.41 23.51
N VAL A 68 -32.21 -55.10 24.80
CA VAL A 68 -33.36 -55.52 25.59
C VAL A 68 -34.57 -54.66 25.28
N LYS A 69 -35.73 -55.29 25.09
CA LYS A 69 -37.04 -54.64 24.92
C LYS A 69 -37.89 -54.80 26.19
N PRO A 70 -38.93 -53.97 26.41
CA PRO A 70 -39.80 -54.08 27.59
C PRO A 70 -40.38 -55.47 27.83
N GLN A 71 -40.77 -56.17 26.76
CA GLN A 71 -41.30 -57.54 26.80
C GLN A 71 -40.30 -58.63 27.25
N ASP A 72 -39.00 -58.31 27.23
CA ASP A 72 -37.93 -59.24 27.63
C ASP A 72 -37.69 -59.22 29.15
N VAL A 73 -38.26 -58.23 29.85
CA VAL A 73 -38.14 -58.08 31.31
C VAL A 73 -39.14 -59.00 32.00
N LYS A 74 -38.62 -59.93 32.80
CA LYS A 74 -39.41 -60.79 33.69
C LYS A 74 -39.59 -60.08 35.02
N HIS A 75 -40.78 -60.20 35.61
CA HIS A 75 -41.11 -59.60 36.89
C HIS A 75 -41.78 -60.60 37.84
N SER A 76 -41.40 -60.58 39.12
CA SER A 76 -41.91 -61.47 40.17
C SER A 76 -41.89 -60.79 41.55
N GLY A 77 -42.25 -61.52 42.61
CA GLY A 77 -42.09 -61.07 44.00
C GLY A 77 -43.24 -60.24 44.57
N TYR A 78 -44.17 -59.75 43.74
CA TYR A 78 -45.38 -59.06 44.18
C TYR A 78 -46.61 -59.97 44.23
N ASP A 79 -47.63 -59.57 44.98
CA ASP A 79 -48.92 -60.23 45.08
C ASP A 79 -49.72 -60.05 43.78
N ASN A 80 -49.44 -60.93 42.82
CA ASN A 80 -50.12 -60.97 41.53
C ASN A 80 -51.59 -61.42 41.64
N SER A 81 -52.11 -61.74 42.84
CA SER A 81 -53.55 -61.90 43.05
C SER A 81 -54.24 -60.54 43.18
N LYS A 82 -53.54 -59.51 43.70
CA LYS A 82 -54.07 -58.17 43.98
C LYS A 82 -53.59 -57.08 43.03
N TYR A 83 -52.43 -57.26 42.41
CA TYR A 83 -51.81 -56.24 41.56
C TYR A 83 -51.46 -56.77 40.17
N VAL A 84 -51.29 -55.85 39.23
CA VAL A 84 -50.79 -56.08 37.87
C VAL A 84 -49.60 -55.16 37.64
N LEU A 85 -48.47 -55.71 37.18
CA LEU A 85 -47.30 -54.95 36.79
C LEU A 85 -47.23 -54.86 35.26
N THR A 86 -47.00 -53.66 34.73
CA THR A 86 -46.74 -53.42 33.30
C THR A 86 -45.38 -52.75 33.14
N VAL A 87 -44.51 -53.31 32.29
CA VAL A 87 -43.22 -52.69 31.96
C VAL A 87 -43.43 -51.66 30.86
N ASP A 88 -43.22 -50.38 31.19
CA ASP A 88 -43.52 -49.26 30.31
C ASP A 88 -42.35 -48.92 29.40
N LYS A 89 -41.13 -48.91 29.96
CA LYS A 89 -39.91 -48.49 29.27
C LYS A 89 -38.67 -49.19 29.81
N VAL A 90 -37.70 -49.40 28.93
CA VAL A 90 -36.34 -49.82 29.29
C VAL A 90 -35.32 -48.87 28.67
N GLU A 91 -34.27 -48.54 29.42
CA GLU A 91 -33.17 -47.67 28.99
C GLU A 91 -31.82 -48.28 29.37
N ALA A 92 -30.94 -48.50 28.39
CA ALA A 92 -29.62 -49.05 28.64
C ALA A 92 -28.67 -47.99 29.22
N LYS A 93 -27.91 -48.37 30.25
CA LYS A 93 -26.84 -47.57 30.85
C LYS A 93 -25.61 -48.45 31.10
N GLY A 94 -24.75 -48.55 30.09
CA GLY A 94 -23.57 -49.43 30.14
C GLY A 94 -23.96 -50.90 30.31
N THR A 95 -23.48 -51.53 31.38
CA THR A 95 -23.80 -52.93 31.76
C THR A 95 -25.06 -53.07 32.62
N SER A 96 -25.89 -52.02 32.67
CA SER A 96 -27.15 -51.98 33.42
C SER A 96 -28.32 -51.57 32.54
N LEU A 97 -29.53 -51.94 32.96
CA LEU A 97 -30.79 -51.57 32.32
C LEU A 97 -31.69 -50.90 33.35
N LYS A 98 -32.06 -49.64 33.11
CA LYS A 98 -33.08 -48.95 33.89
C LYS A 98 -34.45 -49.37 33.35
N VAL A 99 -35.32 -49.88 34.22
CA VAL A 99 -36.68 -50.32 33.88
C VAL A 99 -37.68 -49.43 34.59
N THR A 100 -38.57 -48.82 33.81
CA THR A 100 -39.72 -48.07 34.30
C THR A 100 -40.96 -48.94 34.13
N TYR A 101 -41.73 -49.13 35.20
CA TYR A 101 -42.92 -49.97 35.20
C TYR A 101 -44.03 -49.38 36.07
N THR A 102 -45.26 -49.73 35.75
CA THR A 102 -46.44 -49.31 36.49
C THR A 102 -47.03 -50.49 37.26
N LEU A 103 -47.25 -50.31 38.56
CA LEU A 103 -47.99 -51.25 39.40
C LEU A 103 -49.42 -50.71 39.59
N LYS A 104 -50.41 -51.52 39.25
CA LYS A 104 -51.83 -51.17 39.33
C LYS A 104 -52.59 -52.20 40.15
N SER A 105 -53.43 -51.74 41.06
CA SER A 105 -54.39 -52.59 41.79
C SER A 105 -55.40 -53.21 40.82
N LYS A 106 -55.77 -54.49 41.02
CA LYS A 106 -56.70 -55.20 40.11
C LYS A 106 -58.13 -54.70 40.17
N ASP A 107 -58.55 -54.13 41.31
CA ASP A 107 -59.81 -53.41 41.43
C ASP A 107 -59.79 -52.06 40.66
N GLY A 108 -58.61 -51.64 40.18
CA GLY A 108 -58.42 -50.45 39.37
C GLY A 108 -58.41 -49.14 40.14
N ALA A 109 -58.49 -49.19 41.48
CA ALA A 109 -58.66 -48.01 42.33
C ALA A 109 -57.40 -47.12 42.37
N VAL A 110 -56.22 -47.71 42.31
CA VAL A 110 -54.92 -47.01 42.39
C VAL A 110 -53.87 -47.58 41.44
N SER A 111 -53.00 -46.70 40.93
CA SER A 111 -51.86 -47.04 40.07
C SER A 111 -50.69 -46.09 40.31
N LYS A 112 -49.45 -46.60 40.25
CA LYS A 112 -48.23 -45.79 40.42
C LYS A 112 -47.08 -46.34 39.58
N ALA A 113 -46.29 -45.44 39.00
CA ALA A 113 -45.07 -45.77 38.26
C ALA A 113 -43.85 -45.84 39.20
N PHE A 114 -42.97 -46.79 38.91
CA PHE A 114 -41.74 -47.06 39.65
C PHE A 114 -40.57 -47.29 38.69
N GLU A 115 -39.35 -47.18 39.22
CA GLU A 115 -38.13 -47.44 38.49
C GLU A 115 -37.24 -48.41 39.28
N LYS A 116 -36.68 -49.41 38.59
CA LYS A 116 -35.64 -50.29 39.13
C LYS A 116 -34.55 -50.53 38.09
N THR A 117 -33.35 -50.82 38.57
CA THR A 117 -32.20 -51.15 37.72
C THR A 117 -31.97 -52.65 37.74
N ILE A 118 -31.71 -53.23 36.57
CA ILE A 118 -31.20 -54.60 36.41
C ILE A 118 -29.73 -54.47 36.02
N ASP A 119 -28.84 -54.98 36.87
CA ASP A 119 -27.41 -55.04 36.61
C ASP A 119 -26.97 -56.42 36.09
N GLY A 120 -25.74 -56.47 35.54
CA GLY A 120 -25.09 -57.70 35.13
C GLY A 120 -25.19 -58.03 33.64
N PHE A 121 -25.43 -57.03 32.78
CA PHE A 121 -25.38 -57.21 31.33
C PHE A 121 -23.95 -57.31 30.80
N LYS A 122 -23.79 -57.99 29.66
CA LYS A 122 -22.51 -58.03 28.93
C LYS A 122 -22.07 -56.61 28.57
N ALA A 123 -20.80 -56.29 28.80
CA ALA A 123 -20.19 -55.05 28.34
C ALA A 123 -20.26 -54.96 26.81
N GLU A 124 -20.58 -53.77 26.31
CA GLU A 124 -20.53 -53.48 24.88
C GLU A 124 -19.09 -53.63 24.38
N ALA A 125 -18.91 -54.26 23.23
CA ALA A 125 -17.59 -54.37 22.61
C ALA A 125 -17.03 -52.95 22.31
N PRO A 126 -15.77 -52.64 22.65
CA PRO A 126 -15.24 -51.29 22.51
C PRO A 126 -15.16 -50.87 21.03
N ALA A 127 -15.56 -49.63 20.73
CA ALA A 127 -15.47 -49.00 19.40
C ALA A 127 -14.05 -49.03 18.78
N GLN A 128 -13.02 -49.31 19.58
CA GLN A 128 -11.63 -49.47 19.16
C GLN A 128 -11.41 -50.70 18.26
N ASP A 129 -12.14 -51.80 18.48
CA ASP A 129 -11.97 -53.02 17.66
C ASP A 129 -12.55 -52.84 16.26
N ALA A 130 -13.65 -52.08 16.14
CA ALA A 130 -14.23 -51.71 14.85
C ALA A 130 -13.31 -50.76 14.05
N GLN A 131 -12.61 -49.84 14.73
CA GLN A 131 -11.60 -49.00 14.08
C GLN A 131 -10.38 -49.80 13.61
N LYS A 132 -9.88 -50.75 14.42
CA LYS A 132 -8.79 -51.65 14.01
C LYS A 132 -9.19 -52.54 12.83
N ALA A 133 -10.44 -53.04 12.80
CA ALA A 133 -10.96 -53.79 11.67
C ALA A 133 -11.00 -52.95 10.38
N LEU A 134 -11.40 -51.67 10.47
CA LEU A 134 -11.40 -50.74 9.35
C LEU A 134 -9.99 -50.46 8.82
N GLU A 135 -9.00 -50.34 9.71
CA GLU A 135 -7.58 -50.19 9.33
C GLU A 135 -7.01 -51.44 8.67
N ALA A 136 -7.31 -52.63 9.21
CA ALA A 136 -6.92 -53.90 8.61
C ALA A 136 -7.55 -54.08 7.21
N GLU A 137 -8.79 -53.63 7.04
CA GLU A 137 -9.48 -53.69 5.75
C GLU A 137 -8.89 -52.71 4.74
N ASN A 138 -8.55 -51.49 5.19
CA ASN A 138 -7.88 -50.48 4.37
C ASN A 138 -6.57 -51.00 3.75
N ASN A 139 -5.83 -51.85 4.47
CA ASN A 139 -4.58 -52.42 3.96
C ASN A 139 -4.81 -53.30 2.71
N LYS A 140 -6.00 -53.89 2.56
CA LYS A 140 -6.38 -54.71 1.39
C LYS A 140 -6.84 -53.90 0.19
N VAL A 141 -7.23 -52.65 0.38
CA VAL A 141 -7.71 -51.77 -0.70
C VAL A 141 -6.65 -51.62 -1.79
N GLN A 142 -7.03 -51.88 -3.03
CA GLN A 142 -6.22 -51.62 -4.22
C GLN A 142 -6.89 -50.51 -5.02
N LEU A 143 -6.09 -49.55 -5.50
CA LEU A 143 -6.55 -48.44 -6.34
C LEU A 143 -5.80 -48.47 -7.66
N ASP A 144 -6.50 -48.23 -8.76
CA ASP A 144 -5.88 -48.12 -10.08
C ASP A 144 -6.65 -47.17 -11.01
N VAL A 145 -6.00 -46.78 -12.11
CA VAL A 145 -6.62 -45.98 -13.19
C VAL A 145 -6.35 -46.69 -14.51
N GLU A 146 -7.41 -46.99 -15.25
CA GLU A 146 -7.32 -47.68 -16.52
C GLU A 146 -6.50 -46.88 -17.54
N GLY A 147 -5.49 -47.51 -18.14
CA GLY A 147 -4.60 -46.89 -19.12
C GLY A 147 -3.73 -45.78 -18.55
N LYS A 148 -3.37 -45.84 -17.25
CA LYS A 148 -2.53 -44.82 -16.59
C LYS A 148 -1.19 -44.58 -17.28
N ASP A 149 -0.59 -45.61 -17.89
CA ASP A 149 0.65 -45.55 -18.67
C ASP A 149 0.57 -44.60 -19.88
N LYS A 150 -0.66 -44.32 -20.35
CA LYS A 150 -0.93 -43.43 -21.50
C LYS A 150 -1.51 -42.07 -21.08
N LYS A 151 -1.83 -41.88 -19.81
CA LYS A 151 -2.49 -40.68 -19.26
C LYS A 151 -1.53 -39.88 -18.38
N GLU A 152 -1.65 -38.57 -18.40
CA GLU A 152 -0.96 -37.70 -17.44
C GLU A 152 -1.78 -37.64 -16.14
N ALA A 153 -1.12 -37.76 -14.98
CA ALA A 153 -1.79 -37.82 -13.67
C ALA A 153 -2.75 -36.62 -13.43
N LYS A 154 -2.40 -35.42 -13.91
CA LYS A 154 -3.24 -34.20 -13.78
C LYS A 154 -4.59 -34.26 -14.48
N THR A 155 -4.78 -35.21 -15.40
CA THR A 155 -6.03 -35.37 -16.16
C THR A 155 -7.05 -36.27 -15.45
N VAL A 156 -6.62 -37.00 -14.42
CA VAL A 156 -7.43 -37.97 -13.69
C VAL A 156 -8.39 -37.26 -12.73
N LYS A 157 -9.63 -37.71 -12.69
CA LYS A 157 -10.68 -37.27 -11.77
C LYS A 157 -11.05 -38.39 -10.79
N PRO A 158 -11.71 -38.09 -9.65
CA PRO A 158 -12.09 -39.10 -8.65
C PRO A 158 -12.85 -40.30 -9.23
N GLN A 159 -13.77 -40.07 -10.17
CA GLN A 159 -14.56 -41.13 -10.81
C GLN A 159 -13.75 -42.07 -11.73
N ASP A 160 -12.55 -41.67 -12.13
CA ASP A 160 -11.66 -42.46 -12.98
C ASP A 160 -10.87 -43.50 -12.17
N VAL A 161 -10.82 -43.35 -10.84
CA VAL A 161 -10.14 -44.29 -9.94
C VAL A 161 -11.02 -45.50 -9.70
N LYS A 162 -10.49 -46.67 -10.05
CA LYS A 162 -11.08 -47.98 -9.74
C LYS A 162 -10.53 -48.45 -8.40
N HIS A 163 -11.38 -49.10 -7.60
CA HIS A 163 -11.01 -49.62 -6.30
C HIS A 163 -11.48 -51.07 -6.09
N SER A 164 -10.65 -51.90 -5.48
CA SER A 164 -10.92 -53.32 -5.23
C SER A 164 -10.19 -53.82 -3.97
N GLY A 165 -10.27 -55.12 -3.68
CA GLY A 165 -9.50 -55.78 -2.62
C GLY A 165 -10.10 -55.73 -1.21
N TYR A 166 -11.08 -54.86 -0.96
CA TYR A 166 -11.82 -54.81 0.31
C TYR A 166 -13.13 -55.61 0.26
N ASP A 167 -13.66 -55.96 1.43
CA ASP A 167 -14.95 -56.62 1.63
C ASP A 167 -16.10 -55.64 1.36
N ASN A 168 -16.45 -55.51 0.09
CA ASN A 168 -17.56 -54.68 -0.37
C ASN A 168 -18.94 -55.22 0.07
N SER A 169 -19.02 -56.37 0.75
CA SER A 169 -20.27 -56.77 1.41
C SER A 169 -20.49 -56.00 2.71
N LYS A 170 -19.41 -55.67 3.44
CA LYS A 170 -19.45 -55.00 4.76
C LYS A 170 -19.11 -53.52 4.72
N TYR A 171 -18.32 -53.07 3.74
CA TYR A 171 -17.82 -51.71 3.66
C TYR A 171 -18.21 -51.03 2.35
N VAL A 172 -18.18 -49.71 2.35
CA VAL A 172 -18.33 -48.83 1.19
C VAL A 172 -17.10 -47.95 1.12
N LEU A 173 -16.46 -47.90 -0.05
CA LEU A 173 -15.36 -46.99 -0.34
C LEU A 173 -15.85 -45.85 -1.23
N THR A 174 -15.47 -44.62 -0.92
CA THR A 174 -15.75 -43.44 -1.75
C THR A 174 -14.46 -42.68 -2.00
N VAL A 175 -14.14 -42.40 -3.26
CA VAL A 175 -12.97 -41.59 -3.62
C VAL A 175 -13.34 -40.13 -3.48
N ASP A 176 -12.71 -39.43 -2.53
CA ASP A 176 -13.05 -38.06 -2.16
C ASP A 176 -12.25 -37.06 -2.99
N LYS A 177 -10.96 -37.32 -3.19
CA LYS A 177 -10.03 -36.40 -3.87
C LYS A 177 -8.89 -37.14 -4.56
N VAL A 178 -8.42 -36.55 -5.66
CA VAL A 178 -7.18 -36.95 -6.33
C VAL A 178 -6.27 -35.73 -6.53
N GLU A 179 -4.97 -35.93 -6.36
CA GLU A 179 -3.94 -34.90 -6.53
C GLU A 179 -2.75 -35.45 -7.32
N ALA A 180 -2.41 -34.82 -8.45
CA ALA A 180 -1.28 -35.24 -9.26
C ALA A 180 0.06 -34.81 -8.64
N LYS A 181 1.05 -35.71 -8.65
CA LYS A 181 2.43 -35.47 -8.23
C LYS A 181 3.39 -36.10 -9.24
N GLY A 182 3.70 -35.37 -10.30
CA GLY A 182 4.52 -35.86 -11.41
C GLY A 182 3.86 -37.07 -12.10
N THR A 183 4.55 -38.21 -12.11
CA THR A 183 4.07 -39.50 -12.67
C THR A 183 3.25 -40.34 -11.69
N SER A 184 2.85 -39.75 -10.56
CA SER A 184 2.03 -40.39 -9.53
C SER A 184 0.75 -39.60 -9.25
N LEU A 185 -0.25 -40.29 -8.70
CA LEU A 185 -1.51 -39.71 -8.26
C LEU A 185 -1.74 -40.07 -6.79
N LYS A 186 -1.82 -39.06 -5.93
CA LYS A 186 -2.25 -39.22 -4.55
C LYS A 186 -3.77 -39.27 -4.51
N VAL A 187 -4.34 -40.31 -3.92
CA VAL A 187 -5.79 -40.52 -3.81
C VAL A 187 -6.19 -40.51 -2.34
N THR A 188 -7.12 -39.63 -1.99
CA THR A 188 -7.79 -39.60 -0.69
C THR A 188 -9.17 -40.23 -0.84
N TYR A 189 -9.50 -41.18 0.02
CA TYR A 189 -10.78 -41.90 0.00
C TYR A 189 -11.28 -42.20 1.41
N THR A 190 -12.59 -42.36 1.54
CA THR A 190 -13.24 -42.73 2.79
C THR A 190 -13.70 -44.18 2.72
N LEU A 191 -13.39 -44.97 3.76
CA LEU A 191 -13.94 -46.31 3.97
C LEU A 191 -14.92 -46.26 5.14
N LYS A 192 -16.15 -46.71 4.91
CA LYS A 192 -17.24 -46.68 5.88
C LYS A 192 -17.89 -48.06 6.00
N SER A 193 -18.19 -48.50 7.21
CA SER A 193 -18.97 -49.72 7.43
C SER A 193 -20.43 -49.49 7.03
N LYS A 194 -21.07 -50.49 6.41
CA LYS A 194 -22.45 -50.37 5.92
C LYS A 194 -23.49 -50.26 7.04
N ASP A 195 -23.18 -50.80 8.22
CA ASP A 195 -23.97 -50.61 9.43
C ASP A 195 -23.84 -49.19 10.03
N GLY A 196 -22.96 -48.35 9.47
CA GLY A 196 -22.75 -46.97 9.90
C GLY A 196 -21.94 -46.81 11.19
N ALA A 197 -21.45 -47.90 11.78
CA ALA A 197 -20.75 -47.89 13.05
C ALA A 197 -19.39 -47.15 13.00
N VAL A 198 -18.65 -47.26 11.89
CA VAL A 198 -17.32 -46.66 11.74
C VAL A 198 -17.08 -46.08 10.33
N SER A 199 -16.35 -44.97 10.27
CA SER A 199 -15.97 -44.29 9.03
C SER A 199 -14.63 -43.60 9.20
N LYS A 200 -13.71 -43.72 8.23
CA LYS A 200 -12.38 -43.09 8.29
C LYS A 200 -11.85 -42.78 6.89
N ALA A 201 -11.14 -41.66 6.77
CA ALA A 201 -10.43 -41.28 5.54
C ALA A 201 -9.01 -41.86 5.53
N PHE A 202 -8.56 -42.26 4.34
CA PHE A 202 -7.26 -42.86 4.07
C PHE A 202 -6.65 -42.24 2.81
N GLU A 203 -5.34 -42.43 2.65
CA GLU A 203 -4.59 -41.97 1.48
C GLU A 203 -3.75 -43.11 0.90
N LYS A 204 -3.76 -43.26 -0.42
CA LYS A 204 -2.86 -44.16 -1.17
C LYS A 204 -2.35 -43.46 -2.42
N THR A 205 -1.22 -43.94 -2.94
CA THR A 205 -0.63 -43.43 -4.18
C THR A 205 -0.80 -44.46 -5.29
N ILE A 206 -1.14 -43.99 -6.49
CA ILE A 206 -1.10 -44.76 -7.72
C ILE A 206 0.07 -44.26 -8.54
N ASP A 207 1.04 -45.13 -8.81
CA ASP A 207 2.19 -44.83 -9.65
C ASP A 207 2.01 -45.37 -11.08
N GLY A 208 2.89 -44.93 -11.99
CA GLY A 208 2.96 -45.44 -13.36
C GLY A 208 2.21 -44.60 -14.40
N PHE A 209 1.96 -43.32 -14.11
CA PHE A 209 1.40 -42.41 -15.11
C PHE A 209 2.43 -41.99 -16.15
N LYS A 210 1.96 -41.65 -17.35
CA LYS A 210 2.81 -41.02 -18.37
C LYS A 210 3.45 -39.76 -17.80
N ALA A 211 4.76 -39.61 -18.00
CA ALA A 211 5.45 -38.36 -17.71
C ALA A 211 4.80 -37.22 -18.47
N GLU A 212 4.53 -36.12 -17.76
CA GLU A 212 4.13 -34.88 -18.39
C GLU A 212 5.21 -34.48 -19.40
N ALA A 213 4.81 -34.16 -20.63
CA ALA A 213 5.76 -33.66 -21.61
C ALA A 213 6.45 -32.43 -21.02
N PRO A 214 7.80 -32.38 -20.98
CA PRO A 214 8.48 -31.30 -20.28
C PRO A 214 8.13 -29.97 -20.95
N ALA A 215 7.66 -29.00 -20.16
CA ALA A 215 7.43 -27.62 -20.59
C ALA A 215 8.67 -26.98 -21.25
N GLN A 216 9.84 -27.56 -21.02
CA GLN A 216 11.11 -27.19 -21.64
C GLN A 216 11.14 -27.42 -23.17
N ASP A 217 10.49 -28.47 -23.69
CA ASP A 217 10.49 -28.74 -25.13
C ASP A 217 9.57 -27.78 -25.89
N ALA A 218 8.46 -27.38 -25.27
CA ALA A 218 7.57 -26.36 -25.82
C ALA A 218 8.21 -24.95 -25.79
N GLN A 219 9.02 -24.64 -24.77
CA GLN A 219 9.82 -23.41 -24.74
C GLN A 219 10.95 -23.42 -25.79
N LYS A 220 11.64 -24.55 -25.97
CA LYS A 220 12.63 -24.73 -27.05
C LYS A 220 11.99 -24.61 -28.43
N ALA A 221 10.75 -25.08 -28.60
CA ALA A 221 10.00 -24.92 -29.83
C ALA A 221 9.72 -23.43 -30.12
N LEU A 222 9.33 -22.63 -29.12
CA LEU A 222 9.20 -21.18 -29.28
C LEU A 222 10.53 -20.51 -29.65
N GLU A 223 11.66 -20.95 -29.09
CA GLU A 223 13.00 -20.43 -29.45
C GLU A 223 13.39 -20.78 -30.89
N ALA A 224 13.19 -22.04 -31.30
CA ALA A 224 13.47 -22.49 -32.66
C ALA A 224 12.59 -21.74 -33.67
N GLU A 225 11.33 -21.49 -33.32
CA GLU A 225 10.40 -20.74 -34.16
C GLU A 225 10.75 -19.25 -34.21
N ASN A 226 11.13 -18.66 -33.08
CA ASN A 226 11.61 -17.28 -32.98
C ASN A 226 12.77 -16.98 -33.95
N ASN A 227 13.66 -17.95 -34.17
CA ASN A 227 14.78 -17.79 -35.10
C ASN A 227 14.30 -17.55 -36.55
N LYS A 228 13.11 -18.05 -36.92
CA LYS A 228 12.53 -17.85 -38.26
C LYS A 228 11.76 -16.53 -38.40
N VAL A 229 11.36 -15.91 -37.29
CA VAL A 229 10.61 -14.65 -37.30
C VAL A 229 11.38 -13.56 -38.04
N GLN A 230 10.76 -12.94 -39.01
CA GLN A 230 11.27 -11.75 -39.70
C GLN A 230 10.39 -10.57 -39.30
N LEU A 231 11.02 -9.44 -38.98
CA LEU A 231 10.34 -8.19 -38.66
C LEU A 231 10.77 -7.12 -39.65
N ASP A 232 9.82 -6.31 -40.11
CA ASP A 232 10.12 -5.18 -41.00
C ASP A 232 9.13 -4.02 -40.79
N VAL A 233 9.53 -2.85 -41.28
CA VAL A 233 8.66 -1.66 -41.33
C VAL A 233 8.68 -1.12 -42.74
N GLU A 234 7.51 -1.02 -43.35
CA GLU A 234 7.38 -0.56 -44.73
C GLU A 234 7.90 0.88 -44.88
N GLY A 235 8.80 1.09 -45.85
CA GLY A 235 9.44 2.38 -46.11
C GLY A 235 10.36 2.86 -44.99
N LYS A 236 10.98 1.95 -44.23
CA LYS A 236 11.89 2.29 -43.12
C LYS A 236 13.02 3.22 -43.54
N ASP A 237 13.54 3.09 -44.76
CA ASP A 237 14.57 3.95 -45.35
C ASP A 237 14.18 5.43 -45.44
N LYS A 238 12.88 5.73 -45.42
CA LYS A 238 12.31 7.09 -45.47
C LYS A 238 11.77 7.58 -44.13
N LYS A 239 11.70 6.72 -43.12
CA LYS A 239 11.13 7.00 -41.80
C LYS A 239 12.21 7.09 -40.73
N GLU A 240 12.03 7.97 -39.77
CA GLU A 240 12.87 7.99 -38.56
C GLU A 240 12.35 6.94 -37.57
N ALA A 241 13.25 6.16 -36.96
CA ALA A 241 12.88 5.05 -36.06
C ALA A 241 11.94 5.51 -34.91
N LYS A 242 12.13 6.73 -34.38
CA LYS A 242 11.30 7.29 -33.29
C LYS A 242 9.83 7.51 -33.65
N THR A 243 9.49 7.51 -34.94
CA THR A 243 8.11 7.70 -35.42
C THR A 243 7.31 6.40 -35.51
N VAL A 244 8.00 5.25 -35.42
CA VAL A 244 7.39 3.92 -35.57
C VAL A 244 6.62 3.53 -34.31
N LYS A 245 5.43 2.96 -34.49
CA LYS A 245 4.60 2.38 -33.44
C LYS A 245 4.52 0.85 -33.58
N PRO A 246 4.13 0.10 -32.52
CA PRO A 246 4.02 -1.36 -32.57
C PRO A 246 3.20 -1.88 -33.76
N GLN A 247 2.07 -1.24 -34.09
CA GLN A 247 1.22 -1.65 -35.22
C GLN A 247 1.84 -1.46 -36.61
N ASP A 248 2.92 -0.68 -36.72
CA ASP A 248 3.61 -0.43 -37.98
C ASP A 248 4.61 -1.55 -38.32
N VAL A 249 4.95 -2.39 -37.33
CA VAL A 249 5.86 -3.52 -37.48
C VAL A 249 5.12 -4.69 -38.12
N LYS A 250 5.57 -5.10 -39.30
CA LYS A 250 5.13 -6.31 -39.98
C LYS A 250 5.99 -7.48 -39.53
N HIS A 251 5.37 -8.66 -39.40
CA HIS A 251 6.05 -9.87 -38.99
C HIS A 251 5.69 -11.06 -39.90
N SER A 252 6.68 -11.90 -40.20
CA SER A 252 6.54 -13.07 -41.08
C SER A 252 7.55 -14.17 -40.71
N GLY A 253 7.61 -15.25 -41.49
CA GLY A 253 8.64 -16.29 -41.38
C GLY A 253 8.38 -17.39 -40.34
N TYR A 254 7.40 -17.22 -39.45
CA TYR A 254 6.99 -18.23 -38.47
C TYR A 254 5.73 -19.01 -38.92
N ASP A 255 5.52 -20.19 -38.34
CA ASP A 255 4.35 -21.05 -38.54
C ASP A 255 3.10 -20.42 -37.90
N ASN A 256 2.49 -19.48 -38.61
CA ASN A 256 1.26 -18.80 -38.21
C ASN A 256 0.03 -19.73 -38.16
N SER A 257 0.17 -21.01 -38.54
CA SER A 257 -0.88 -22.01 -38.28
C SER A 257 -0.85 -22.48 -36.83
N LYS A 258 0.33 -22.52 -36.19
CA LYS A 258 0.54 -23.00 -34.81
C LYS A 258 0.77 -21.91 -33.78
N TYR A 259 1.30 -20.76 -34.19
CA TYR A 259 1.68 -19.68 -33.27
C TYR A 259 1.00 -18.36 -33.61
N VAL A 260 0.93 -17.49 -32.60
CA VAL A 260 0.49 -16.09 -32.70
C VAL A 260 1.64 -15.23 -32.22
N LEU A 261 2.00 -14.23 -33.03
CA LEU A 261 2.98 -13.20 -32.65
C LEU A 261 2.21 -11.91 -32.32
N THR A 262 2.62 -11.24 -31.26
CA THR A 262 2.11 -9.91 -30.89
C THR A 262 3.28 -8.97 -30.64
N VAL A 263 3.29 -7.82 -31.31
CA VAL A 263 4.32 -6.79 -31.08
C VAL A 263 3.91 -5.98 -29.86
N ASP A 264 4.71 -6.07 -28.80
CA ASP A 264 4.38 -5.49 -27.49
C ASP A 264 4.92 -4.07 -27.37
N LYS A 265 6.16 -3.84 -27.81
CA LYS A 265 6.87 -2.57 -27.65
C LYS A 265 7.87 -2.34 -28.76
N VAL A 266 8.09 -1.07 -29.10
CA VAL A 266 9.18 -0.62 -29.97
C VAL A 266 9.96 0.50 -29.29
N GLU A 267 11.29 0.51 -29.46
CA GLU A 267 12.21 1.52 -28.94
C GLU A 267 13.22 1.93 -30.01
N ALA A 268 13.30 3.21 -30.31
CA ALA A 268 14.25 3.74 -31.29
C ALA A 268 15.65 3.92 -30.70
N LYS A 269 16.68 3.54 -31.45
CA LYS A 269 18.10 3.76 -31.13
C LYS A 269 18.85 4.22 -32.37
N GLY A 270 18.84 5.54 -32.62
CA GLY A 270 19.43 6.12 -33.82
C GLY A 270 18.69 5.64 -35.08
N THR A 271 19.41 4.97 -35.99
CA THR A 271 18.88 4.43 -37.26
C THR A 271 18.33 2.99 -37.14
N SER A 272 18.17 2.49 -35.91
CA SER A 272 17.59 1.18 -35.65
C SER A 272 16.40 1.24 -34.71
N LEU A 273 15.57 0.20 -34.79
CA LEU A 273 14.40 0.00 -33.94
C LEU A 273 14.53 -1.34 -33.22
N LYS A 274 14.57 -1.31 -31.89
CA LYS A 274 14.46 -2.50 -31.05
C LYS A 274 12.97 -2.84 -30.90
N VAL A 275 12.60 -4.07 -31.25
CA VAL A 275 11.23 -4.57 -31.18
C VAL A 275 11.15 -5.69 -30.15
N THR A 276 10.27 -5.53 -29.17
CA THR A 276 9.90 -6.58 -28.21
C THR A 276 8.56 -7.15 -28.63
N TYR A 277 8.48 -8.48 -28.72
CA TYR A 277 7.26 -9.18 -29.12
C TYR A 277 7.08 -10.49 -28.37
N THR A 278 5.85 -10.95 -28.27
CA THR A 278 5.48 -12.21 -27.65
C THR A 278 5.08 -13.22 -28.71
N LEU A 279 5.66 -14.42 -28.64
CA LEU A 279 5.24 -15.58 -29.42
C LEU A 279 4.50 -16.56 -28.49
N LYS A 280 3.27 -16.90 -28.87
CA LYS A 280 2.37 -17.76 -28.10
C LYS A 280 1.85 -18.91 -28.97
N SER A 281 1.78 -20.12 -28.43
CA SER A 281 1.11 -21.22 -29.11
C SER A 281 -0.39 -20.96 -29.22
N LYS A 282 -1.03 -21.34 -30.33
CA LYS A 282 -2.46 -21.07 -30.54
C LYS A 282 -3.39 -21.78 -29.55
N ASP A 283 -2.97 -22.92 -29.02
CA ASP A 283 -3.65 -23.62 -27.92
C ASP A 283 -3.51 -22.89 -26.57
N GLY A 284 -2.69 -21.85 -26.50
CA GLY A 284 -2.44 -21.03 -25.33
C GLY A 284 -1.62 -21.69 -24.23
N ALA A 285 -1.09 -22.89 -24.46
CA ALA A 285 -0.33 -23.66 -23.48
C ALA A 285 1.01 -23.03 -23.11
N VAL A 286 1.67 -22.35 -24.06
CA VAL A 286 2.98 -21.72 -23.84
C VAL A 286 3.09 -20.34 -24.52
N SER A 287 3.85 -19.44 -23.87
CA SER A 287 4.10 -18.08 -24.34
C SER A 287 5.48 -17.61 -23.89
N LYS A 288 6.20 -16.87 -24.75
CA LYS A 288 7.52 -16.31 -24.42
C LYS A 288 7.74 -14.99 -25.15
N ALA A 289 8.38 -14.04 -24.47
CA ALA A 289 8.78 -12.76 -25.04
C ALA A 289 10.18 -12.86 -25.67
N PHE A 290 10.37 -12.14 -26.77
CA PHE A 290 11.60 -12.09 -27.55
C PHE A 290 11.90 -10.65 -27.97
N GLU A 291 13.15 -10.41 -28.38
CA GLU A 291 13.60 -9.12 -28.88
C GLU A 291 14.37 -9.30 -30.20
N LYS A 292 14.07 -8.45 -31.18
CA LYS A 292 14.86 -8.32 -32.43
C LYS A 292 15.04 -6.86 -32.79
N THR A 293 16.06 -6.59 -33.59
CA THR A 293 16.36 -5.26 -34.11
C THR A 293 15.98 -5.18 -35.58
N ILE A 294 15.37 -4.07 -35.98
CA ILE A 294 15.18 -3.69 -37.38
C ILE A 294 16.13 -2.53 -37.67
N ASP A 295 17.06 -2.73 -38.59
CA ASP A 295 17.99 -1.70 -39.05
C ASP A 295 17.54 -1.07 -40.38
N GLY A 296 18.19 0.04 -40.75
CA GLY A 296 18.00 0.71 -42.03
C GLY A 296 16.98 1.86 -42.00
N PHE A 297 16.71 2.43 -40.83
CA PHE A 297 15.90 3.64 -40.75
C PHE A 297 16.66 4.87 -41.23
N LYS A 298 15.92 5.88 -41.70
CA LYS A 298 16.48 7.19 -42.01
C LYS A 298 17.14 7.77 -40.75
N ALA A 299 18.36 8.28 -40.89
CA ALA A 299 19.01 9.04 -39.84
C ALA A 299 18.12 10.23 -39.46
N GLU A 300 17.93 10.40 -38.16
CA GLU A 300 17.32 11.61 -37.63
C GLU A 300 18.12 12.81 -38.13
N ALA A 301 17.44 13.82 -38.67
CA ALA A 301 18.11 15.05 -39.08
C ALA A 301 18.85 15.62 -37.85
N PRO A 302 20.18 15.79 -37.89
CA PRO A 302 20.94 16.08 -36.68
C PRO A 302 20.53 17.46 -36.16
N ALA A 303 20.02 17.51 -34.93
CA ALA A 303 19.83 18.74 -34.16
C ALA A 303 21.14 19.58 -34.08
N GLN A 304 22.29 18.94 -34.26
CA GLN A 304 23.61 19.56 -34.32
C GLN A 304 23.79 20.52 -35.49
N ASP A 305 23.23 20.24 -36.67
CA ASP A 305 23.37 21.13 -37.84
C ASP A 305 22.49 22.37 -37.70
N ALA A 306 21.28 22.22 -37.15
CA ALA A 306 20.42 23.35 -36.80
C ALA A 306 21.07 24.23 -35.72
N GLN A 307 21.76 23.63 -34.74
CA GLN A 307 22.48 24.38 -33.70
C GLN A 307 23.71 25.11 -34.27
N LYS A 308 24.48 24.49 -35.16
CA LYS A 308 25.58 25.15 -35.89
C LYS A 308 25.08 26.28 -36.78
N ALA A 309 23.95 26.10 -37.45
CA ALA A 309 23.31 27.15 -38.25
C ALA A 309 22.87 28.33 -37.37
N LEU A 310 22.31 28.06 -36.19
CA LEU A 310 21.94 29.09 -35.22
C LEU A 310 23.16 29.88 -34.71
N GLU A 311 24.28 29.20 -34.46
CA GLU A 311 25.55 29.85 -34.07
C GLU A 311 26.15 30.70 -35.20
N ALA A 312 26.16 30.17 -36.43
CA ALA A 312 26.61 30.93 -37.60
C ALA A 312 25.74 32.17 -37.84
N GLU A 313 24.42 32.06 -37.61
CA GLU A 313 23.49 33.18 -37.73
C GLU A 313 23.71 34.22 -36.62
N ASN A 314 23.94 33.78 -35.38
CA ASN A 314 24.26 34.66 -34.26
C ASN A 314 25.50 35.54 -34.52
N ASN A 315 26.49 35.03 -35.25
CA ASN A 315 27.68 35.81 -35.60
C ASN A 315 27.35 37.03 -36.47
N LYS A 316 26.25 36.98 -37.24
CA LYS A 316 25.79 38.10 -38.08
C LYS A 316 24.98 39.15 -37.32
N VAL A 317 24.46 38.82 -36.14
CA VAL A 317 23.64 39.74 -35.33
C VAL A 317 24.42 41.01 -35.01
N GLN A 318 23.84 42.17 -35.28
CA GLN A 318 24.36 43.46 -34.87
C GLN A 318 23.40 44.08 -33.86
N LEU A 319 23.94 44.65 -32.78
CA LEU A 319 23.17 45.33 -31.75
C LEU A 319 23.63 46.78 -31.64
N ASP A 320 22.69 47.70 -31.49
CA ASP A 320 23.01 49.11 -31.26
C ASP A 320 21.95 49.83 -30.42
N VAL A 321 22.31 51.00 -29.90
CA VAL A 321 21.40 51.90 -29.19
C VAL A 321 21.50 53.28 -29.81
N GLU A 322 20.37 53.80 -30.26
CA GLU A 322 20.32 55.11 -30.92
C GLU A 322 20.79 56.23 -29.97
N GLY A 323 21.74 57.04 -30.44
CA GLY A 323 22.32 58.15 -29.67
C GLY A 323 23.13 57.70 -28.44
N LYS A 324 23.74 56.51 -28.48
CA LYS A 324 24.53 55.97 -27.37
C LYS A 324 25.66 56.90 -26.91
N ASP A 325 26.28 57.64 -27.82
CA ASP A 325 27.32 58.64 -27.56
C ASP A 325 26.88 59.77 -26.62
N LYS A 326 25.57 60.01 -26.52
CA LYS A 326 24.97 61.05 -25.66
C LYS A 326 24.32 60.48 -24.40
N LYS A 327 24.23 59.16 -24.27
CA LYS A 327 23.55 58.45 -23.18
C LYS A 327 24.56 57.73 -22.29
N GLU A 328 24.27 57.67 -20.99
CA GLU A 328 25.01 56.80 -20.07
C GLU A 328 24.45 55.38 -20.16
N ALA A 329 25.31 54.37 -20.18
CA ALA A 329 24.89 52.97 -20.37
C ALA A 329 23.84 52.51 -19.33
N LYS A 330 23.92 53.01 -18.09
CA LYS A 330 22.98 52.69 -16.99
C LYS A 330 21.53 53.13 -17.24
N THR A 331 21.31 54.00 -18.23
CA THR A 331 19.97 54.50 -18.57
C THR A 331 19.23 53.65 -19.61
N VAL A 332 19.93 52.71 -20.26
CA VAL A 332 19.40 51.87 -21.34
C VAL A 332 18.55 50.73 -20.80
N LYS A 333 17.41 50.47 -21.42
CA LYS A 333 16.52 49.32 -21.16
C LYS A 333 16.52 48.33 -22.34
N PRO A 334 16.08 47.07 -22.15
CA PRO A 334 16.04 46.07 -23.23
C PRO A 334 15.33 46.53 -24.51
N GLN A 335 14.20 47.24 -24.40
CA GLN A 335 13.46 47.75 -25.56
C GLN A 335 14.19 48.86 -26.37
N ASP A 336 15.23 49.47 -25.79
CA ASP A 336 16.01 50.52 -26.46
C ASP A 336 17.08 49.92 -27.38
N VAL A 337 17.38 48.63 -27.25
CA VAL A 337 18.35 47.92 -28.08
C VAL A 337 17.73 47.57 -29.43
N LYS A 338 18.34 48.07 -30.50
CA LYS A 338 18.01 47.71 -31.88
C LYS A 338 18.89 46.53 -32.29
N HIS A 339 18.32 45.63 -33.10
CA HIS A 339 19.02 44.45 -33.59
C HIS A 339 18.80 44.25 -35.10
N SER A 340 19.86 43.84 -35.81
CA SER A 340 19.85 43.63 -37.26
C SER A 340 20.87 42.55 -37.67
N GLY A 341 21.03 42.31 -38.98
CA GLY A 341 22.08 41.45 -39.53
C GLY A 341 21.76 39.95 -39.61
N TYR A 342 20.69 39.48 -38.98
CA TYR A 342 20.23 38.08 -39.06
C TYR A 342 19.05 37.90 -40.02
N ASP A 343 18.84 36.66 -40.50
CA ASP A 343 17.73 36.24 -41.34
C ASP A 343 16.42 36.20 -40.53
N ASN A 344 15.80 37.38 -40.38
CA ASN A 344 14.52 37.55 -39.69
C ASN A 344 13.33 36.87 -40.41
N SER A 345 13.55 36.26 -41.59
CA SER A 345 12.54 35.38 -42.18
C SER A 345 12.51 34.02 -41.47
N LYS A 346 13.66 33.52 -41.01
CA LYS A 346 13.83 32.20 -40.38
C LYS A 346 13.96 32.23 -38.85
N TYR A 347 14.46 33.33 -38.30
CA TYR A 347 14.76 33.44 -36.87
C TYR A 347 14.02 34.61 -36.22
N VAL A 348 13.89 34.54 -34.90
CA VAL A 348 13.36 35.59 -34.04
C VAL A 348 14.40 35.88 -32.97
N LEU A 349 14.76 37.15 -32.81
CA LEU A 349 15.62 37.63 -31.73
C LEU A 349 14.79 38.32 -30.66
N THR A 350 15.05 38.02 -29.39
CA THR A 350 14.45 38.71 -28.23
C THR A 350 15.56 39.20 -27.33
N VAL A 351 15.55 40.49 -26.98
CA VAL A 351 16.50 41.06 -26.00
C VAL A 351 15.98 40.77 -24.60
N ASP A 352 16.72 39.96 -23.85
CA ASP A 352 16.29 39.45 -22.55
C ASP A 352 16.73 40.37 -21.41
N LYS A 353 17.98 40.85 -21.46
CA LYS A 353 18.59 41.64 -20.39
C LYS A 353 19.66 42.59 -20.92
N VAL A 354 19.83 43.73 -20.25
CA VAL A 354 20.95 44.65 -20.43
C VAL A 354 21.62 44.98 -19.10
N GLU A 355 22.94 45.11 -19.11
CA GLU A 355 23.76 45.45 -17.94
C GLU A 355 24.82 46.49 -18.31
N ALA A 356 24.85 47.63 -17.60
CA ALA A 356 25.83 48.68 -17.83
C ALA A 356 27.18 48.35 -17.17
N LYS A 357 28.27 48.59 -17.92
CA LYS A 357 29.66 48.49 -17.44
C LYS A 357 30.46 49.68 -17.93
N GLY A 358 30.44 50.76 -17.15
CA GLY A 358 31.09 52.03 -17.52
C GLY A 358 30.49 52.62 -18.81
N THR A 359 31.32 52.75 -19.85
CA THR A 359 30.95 53.25 -21.19
C THR A 359 30.46 52.16 -22.15
N SER A 360 30.16 50.97 -21.63
CA SER A 360 29.68 49.82 -22.40
C SER A 360 28.39 49.24 -21.83
N LEU A 361 27.64 48.54 -22.67
CA LEU A 361 26.42 47.83 -22.31
C LEU A 361 26.55 46.36 -22.73
N LYS A 362 26.48 45.45 -21.77
CA LYS A 362 26.37 44.01 -22.04
C LYS A 362 24.91 43.67 -22.32
N VAL A 363 24.62 43.03 -23.44
CA VAL A 363 23.28 42.65 -23.87
C VAL A 363 23.18 41.13 -23.95
N THR A 364 22.23 40.55 -23.23
CA THR A 364 21.84 39.15 -23.33
C THR A 364 20.57 39.04 -24.17
N TYR A 365 20.57 38.17 -25.17
CA TYR A 365 19.43 37.95 -26.06
C TYR A 365 19.28 36.50 -26.47
N THR A 366 18.06 36.10 -26.81
CA THR A 366 17.72 34.76 -27.29
C THR A 366 17.46 34.80 -28.78
N LEU A 367 18.10 33.90 -29.54
CA LEU A 367 17.81 33.65 -30.95
C LEU A 367 17.11 32.30 -31.07
N LYS A 368 15.94 32.29 -31.71
CA LYS A 368 15.09 31.11 -31.88
C LYS A 368 14.70 30.92 -33.34
N SER A 369 14.73 29.70 -33.85
CA SER A 369 14.18 29.38 -35.17
C SER A 369 12.65 29.47 -35.15
N LYS A 370 12.04 30.01 -36.21
CA LYS A 370 10.58 30.21 -36.27
C LYS A 370 9.79 28.90 -36.29
N ASP A 371 10.39 27.81 -36.78
CA ASP A 371 9.83 26.47 -36.71
C ASP A 371 9.90 25.84 -35.29
N GLY A 372 10.57 26.51 -34.34
CA GLY A 372 10.73 26.06 -32.97
C GLY A 372 11.75 24.94 -32.77
N ALA A 373 12.47 24.54 -33.82
CA ALA A 373 13.44 23.44 -33.77
C ALA A 373 14.64 23.71 -32.86
N VAL A 374 15.12 24.96 -32.80
CA VAL A 374 16.29 25.36 -32.00
C VAL A 374 16.13 26.74 -31.36
N SER A 375 16.68 26.90 -30.16
CA SER A 375 16.69 28.17 -29.41
C SER A 375 17.94 28.23 -28.52
N LYS A 376 18.62 29.38 -28.47
CA LYS A 376 19.83 29.56 -27.64
C LYS A 376 19.98 31.03 -27.22
N ALA A 377 20.48 31.25 -26.01
CA ALA A 377 20.84 32.56 -25.50
C ALA A 377 22.30 32.92 -25.87
N PHE A 378 22.53 34.19 -26.17
CA PHE A 378 23.81 34.76 -26.57
C PHE A 378 24.06 36.08 -25.85
N GLU A 379 25.31 36.52 -25.86
CA GLU A 379 25.73 37.78 -25.26
C GLU A 379 26.60 38.58 -26.24
N LYS A 380 26.34 39.88 -26.36
CA LYS A 380 27.18 40.85 -27.09
C LYS A 380 27.31 42.14 -26.30
N THR A 381 28.39 42.87 -26.55
CA THR A 381 28.65 44.18 -25.95
C THR A 381 28.39 45.28 -26.97
N ILE A 382 27.75 46.36 -26.52
CA ILE A 382 27.65 47.63 -27.24
C ILE A 382 28.56 48.63 -26.54
N ASP A 383 29.58 49.11 -27.25
CA ASP A 383 30.49 50.14 -26.76
C ASP A 383 30.12 51.53 -27.29
N GLY A 384 30.74 52.57 -26.71
CA GLY A 384 30.63 53.95 -27.17
C GLY A 384 29.59 54.78 -26.44
N PHE A 385 29.21 54.39 -25.22
CA PHE A 385 28.35 55.22 -24.36
C PHE A 385 29.12 56.39 -23.77
N LYS A 386 28.38 57.46 -23.45
CA LYS A 386 28.93 58.60 -22.70
C LYS A 386 29.47 58.13 -21.35
N ALA A 387 30.67 58.59 -21.01
CA ALA A 387 31.25 58.37 -19.68
C ALA A 387 30.35 59.00 -18.59
N GLU A 388 30.14 58.26 -17.52
CA GLU A 388 29.48 58.78 -16.33
C GLU A 388 30.31 59.93 -15.77
N ALA A 389 29.66 61.03 -15.40
CA ALA A 389 30.35 62.18 -14.81
C ALA A 389 31.09 61.75 -13.52
N PRO A 390 32.41 61.99 -13.39
CA PRO A 390 33.16 61.48 -12.26
C PRO A 390 32.76 62.16 -10.94
N ALA A 391 32.53 61.36 -9.90
CA ALA A 391 32.24 61.83 -8.53
C ALA A 391 33.34 62.75 -7.93
N GLN A 392 34.52 62.81 -8.55
CA GLN A 392 35.67 63.60 -8.10
C GLN A 392 35.49 65.11 -8.33
N ASP A 393 34.75 65.53 -9.37
CA ASP A 393 34.49 66.95 -9.64
C ASP A 393 33.48 67.54 -8.64
N ALA A 394 32.54 66.73 -8.16
CA ALA A 394 31.58 67.13 -7.14
C ALA A 394 32.24 67.32 -5.75
N GLN A 395 33.30 66.57 -5.43
CA GLN A 395 34.09 66.81 -4.21
C GLN A 395 34.93 68.09 -4.31
N LYS A 396 35.54 68.38 -5.47
CA LYS A 396 36.25 69.65 -5.72
C LYS A 396 35.31 70.85 -5.65
N ALA A 397 34.06 70.70 -6.09
CA ALA A 397 33.04 71.74 -5.97
C ALA A 397 32.73 72.07 -4.50
N LEU A 398 32.63 71.07 -3.61
CA LEU A 398 32.46 71.29 -2.17
C LEU A 398 33.67 72.03 -1.56
N GLU A 399 34.90 71.74 -2.00
CA GLU A 399 36.11 72.45 -1.53
C GLU A 399 36.16 73.90 -2.00
N ALA A 400 35.85 74.15 -3.28
CA ALA A 400 35.77 75.51 -3.83
C ALA A 400 34.68 76.33 -3.14
N GLU A 401 33.54 75.71 -2.82
CA GLU A 401 32.44 76.36 -2.13
C GLU A 401 32.77 76.62 -0.66
N ASN A 402 33.43 75.68 0.01
CA ASN A 402 33.93 75.84 1.37
C ASN A 402 34.82 77.08 1.55
N ASN A 403 35.63 77.41 0.54
CA ASN A 403 36.48 78.61 0.59
C ASN A 403 35.69 79.91 0.70
N LYS A 404 34.43 79.93 0.22
CA LYS A 404 33.54 81.10 0.30
C LYS A 404 32.76 81.19 1.62
N VAL A 405 32.67 80.09 2.38
CA VAL A 405 31.91 80.04 3.64
C VAL A 405 32.47 81.07 4.63
N GLN A 406 31.60 81.91 5.17
CA GLN A 406 31.92 82.83 6.25
C GLN A 406 31.14 82.43 7.49
N LEU A 407 31.82 82.31 8.63
CA LEU A 407 31.21 81.99 9.91
C LEU A 407 31.40 83.18 10.87
N ASP A 408 30.35 83.50 11.61
CA ASP A 408 30.41 84.56 12.63
C ASP A 408 29.51 84.26 13.82
N VAL A 409 29.78 84.91 14.94
CA VAL A 409 28.96 84.87 16.15
C VAL A 409 28.64 86.32 16.55
N GLU A 410 27.36 86.63 16.63
CA GLU A 410 26.90 87.98 16.93
C GLU A 410 27.35 88.41 18.34
N GLY A 411 27.99 89.58 18.44
CA GLY A 411 28.53 90.13 19.68
C GLY A 411 29.69 89.32 20.28
N LYS A 412 30.48 88.64 19.43
CA LYS A 412 31.61 87.80 19.87
C LYS A 412 32.62 88.54 20.75
N ASP A 413 32.83 89.84 20.51
CA ASP A 413 33.70 90.74 21.30
C ASP A 413 33.30 90.86 22.77
N LYS A 414 32.05 90.54 23.10
CA LYS A 414 31.49 90.61 24.46
C LYS A 414 31.22 89.23 25.07
N LYS A 415 31.41 88.15 24.32
CA LYS A 415 31.12 86.76 24.73
C LYS A 415 32.41 85.98 24.95
N GLU A 416 32.41 85.05 25.91
CA GLU A 416 33.48 84.07 26.07
C GLU A 416 33.23 82.90 25.12
N ALA A 417 34.26 82.42 24.42
CA ALA A 417 34.13 81.37 23.41
C ALA A 417 33.47 80.08 23.96
N LYS A 418 33.73 79.72 25.23
CA LYS A 418 33.14 78.54 25.90
C LYS A 418 31.61 78.59 26.05
N THR A 419 31.01 79.76 25.92
CA THR A 419 29.55 79.95 26.06
C THR A 419 28.79 79.76 24.75
N VAL A 420 29.50 79.68 23.61
CA VAL A 420 28.90 79.57 22.28
C VAL A 420 28.46 78.13 22.00
N LYS A 421 27.25 77.95 21.49
CA LYS A 421 26.71 76.68 21.00
C LYS A 421 26.66 76.65 19.47
N PRO A 422 26.57 75.47 18.82
CA PRO A 422 26.50 75.37 17.35
C PRO A 422 25.42 76.24 16.70
N GLN A 423 24.25 76.34 17.34
CA GLN A 423 23.12 77.16 16.89
C GLN A 423 23.36 78.69 16.93
N ASP A 424 24.39 79.13 17.66
CA ASP A 424 24.75 80.54 17.78
C ASP A 424 25.69 81.00 16.64
N VAL A 425 26.23 80.05 15.86
CA VAL A 425 27.11 80.32 14.71
C VAL A 425 26.26 80.63 13.49
N LYS A 426 26.38 81.86 12.99
CA LYS A 426 25.79 82.27 11.72
C LYS A 426 26.75 81.92 10.59
N HIS A 427 26.21 81.41 9.48
CA HIS A 427 26.99 81.04 8.31
C HIS A 427 26.44 81.71 7.03
N SER A 428 27.33 82.16 6.16
CA SER A 428 26.99 82.82 4.90
C SER A 428 28.08 82.61 3.84
N GLY A 429 27.95 83.25 2.68
CA GLY A 429 28.99 83.27 1.63
C GLY A 429 28.99 82.07 0.67
N TYR A 430 28.26 80.99 0.97
CA TYR A 430 28.07 79.85 0.05
C TYR A 430 26.74 79.92 -0.72
N ASP A 431 26.66 79.22 -1.86
CA ASP A 431 25.46 79.09 -2.70
C ASP A 431 24.40 78.22 -2.02
N ASN A 432 23.61 78.85 -1.15
CA ASN A 432 22.51 78.21 -0.42
C ASN A 432 21.35 77.77 -1.34
N SER A 433 21.40 78.05 -2.65
CA SER A 433 20.47 77.44 -3.61
C SER A 433 20.86 76.00 -3.93
N LYS A 434 22.16 75.67 -3.92
CA LYS A 434 22.72 74.36 -4.28
C LYS A 434 23.19 73.52 -3.10
N TYR A 435 23.62 74.15 -2.02
CA TYR A 435 24.21 73.47 -0.87
C TYR A 435 23.47 73.78 0.42
N VAL A 436 23.64 72.89 1.40
CA VAL A 436 23.18 73.04 2.78
C VAL A 436 24.40 72.94 3.68
N LEU A 437 24.60 73.94 4.54
CA LEU A 437 25.60 73.91 5.60
C LEU A 437 24.94 73.57 6.93
N THR A 438 25.54 72.65 7.68
CA THR A 438 25.12 72.30 9.05
C THR A 438 26.31 72.49 9.98
N VAL A 439 26.15 73.27 11.04
CA VAL A 439 27.19 73.40 12.08
C VAL A 439 27.11 72.20 13.00
N ASP A 440 28.13 71.36 12.96
CA ASP A 440 28.13 70.06 13.65
C ASP A 440 28.66 70.19 15.09
N LYS A 441 29.74 70.96 15.27
CA LYS A 441 30.42 71.10 16.57
C LYS A 441 31.11 72.47 16.67
N VAL A 442 31.15 73.00 17.90
CA VAL A 442 32.00 74.14 18.27
C VAL A 442 32.88 73.77 19.45
N GLU A 443 34.11 74.28 19.47
CA GLU A 443 35.11 74.01 20.51
C GLU A 443 35.90 75.28 20.82
N ALA A 444 35.82 75.74 22.07
CA ALA A 444 36.50 76.95 22.51
C ALA A 444 38.01 76.72 22.69
N LYS A 445 38.82 77.68 22.23
CA LYS A 445 40.27 77.70 22.38
C LYS A 445 40.72 79.11 22.75
N GLY A 446 40.67 79.42 24.05
CA GLY A 446 40.95 80.76 24.57
C GLY A 446 39.99 81.80 23.99
N THR A 447 40.53 82.80 23.28
CA THR A 447 39.76 83.87 22.62
C THR A 447 39.29 83.51 21.20
N SER A 448 39.34 82.23 20.83
CA SER A 448 38.91 81.70 19.53
C SER A 448 37.93 80.54 19.68
N LEU A 449 37.15 80.30 18.63
CA LEU A 449 36.19 79.20 18.53
C LEU A 449 36.47 78.39 17.26
N LYS A 450 36.83 77.11 17.41
CA LYS A 450 36.93 76.17 16.29
C LYS A 450 35.54 75.64 15.98
N VAL A 451 35.11 75.77 14.72
CA VAL A 451 33.81 75.32 14.23
C VAL A 451 33.99 74.21 13.20
N THR A 452 33.38 73.06 13.46
CA THR A 452 33.26 71.95 12.51
C THR A 452 31.86 71.98 11.89
N TYR A 453 31.78 71.91 10.56
CA TYR A 453 30.51 71.93 9.83
C TYR A 453 30.54 71.03 8.60
N THR A 454 29.37 70.57 8.19
CA THR A 454 29.18 69.73 7.01
C THR A 454 28.52 70.54 5.90
N LEU A 455 29.12 70.51 4.70
CA LEU A 455 28.51 71.04 3.48
C LEU A 455 28.02 69.87 2.62
N LYS A 456 26.74 69.87 2.28
CA LYS A 456 26.07 68.82 1.52
C LYS A 456 25.36 69.40 0.30
N SER A 457 25.44 68.74 -0.85
CA SER A 457 24.64 69.11 -2.02
C SER A 457 23.15 68.82 -1.77
N LYS A 458 22.25 69.68 -2.23
CA LYS A 458 20.80 69.50 -1.98
C LYS A 458 20.21 68.24 -2.62
N ASP A 459 20.81 67.73 -3.68
CA ASP A 459 20.46 66.44 -4.29
C ASP A 459 20.94 65.22 -3.47
N GLY A 460 21.72 65.44 -2.41
CA GLY A 460 22.25 64.42 -1.53
C GLY A 460 23.38 63.58 -2.14
N ALA A 461 23.84 63.89 -3.35
CA ALA A 461 24.85 63.12 -4.06
C ALA A 461 26.24 63.20 -3.41
N VAL A 462 26.59 64.34 -2.78
CA VAL A 462 27.89 64.55 -2.14
C VAL A 462 27.79 65.32 -0.83
N SER A 463 28.66 64.97 0.13
CA SER A 463 28.75 65.59 1.47
C SER A 463 30.19 65.56 1.97
N LYS A 464 30.67 66.64 2.60
CA LYS A 464 32.01 66.71 3.18
C LYS A 464 32.03 67.61 4.43
N ALA A 465 32.80 67.21 5.44
CA ALA A 465 33.02 67.98 6.66
C ALA A 465 34.23 68.93 6.51
N PHE A 466 34.12 70.11 7.10
CA PHE A 466 35.13 71.17 7.07
C PHE A 466 35.29 71.79 8.46
N GLU A 467 36.40 72.52 8.65
CA GLU A 467 36.70 73.23 9.89
C GLU A 467 37.16 74.66 9.61
N LYS A 468 36.65 75.62 10.39
CA LYS A 468 37.12 77.02 10.39
C LYS A 468 37.19 77.56 11.81
N THR A 469 38.02 78.58 12.01
CA THR A 469 38.16 79.27 13.31
C THR A 469 37.51 80.64 13.24
N ILE A 470 36.80 81.01 14.30
CA ILE A 470 36.31 82.37 14.53
C ILE A 470 37.13 82.96 15.68
N ASP A 471 37.83 84.06 15.42
CA ASP A 471 38.61 84.78 16.43
C ASP A 471 37.88 86.02 16.95
N GLY A 472 38.39 86.59 18.04
CA GLY A 472 37.93 87.86 18.60
C GLY A 472 36.90 87.74 19.72
N PHE A 473 36.91 86.62 20.44
CA PHE A 473 36.12 86.46 21.66
C PHE A 473 36.76 87.17 22.85
N LYS A 474 35.93 87.56 23.81
CA LYS A 474 36.39 88.10 25.09
C LYS A 474 37.25 87.05 25.81
N ALA A 475 38.37 87.48 26.40
CA ALA A 475 39.19 86.62 27.25
C ALA A 475 38.39 86.14 28.46
N GLU A 476 38.58 84.88 28.83
CA GLU A 476 37.97 84.31 30.03
C GLU A 476 38.52 85.02 31.26
N ALA A 477 37.62 85.44 32.16
CA ALA A 477 37.99 86.05 33.44
C ALA A 477 38.43 85.02 34.48
#